data_AF-A0A2N1JTJ4-F1
#
_entry.id   AF-A0A2N1JTJ4-F1
#
_cell.length_a   1.000
_cell.length_b   1.000
_cell.length_c   1.000
_cell.angle_alpha   90.00
_cell.angle_beta   90.00
_cell.angle_gamma   90.00
#
_symmetry.space_group_name_H-M   'P 1'
#
loop_
_entity.id
_entity.type
_entity.pdbx_description
1 polymer ?
#
loop_
_entity_poly.entity_id
_entity_poly.type
_entity_poly.pdbx_seq_one_letter_code
_entity_poly.pdbx_strand_id
1 'polypeptide(L)'
;MGKPAKDNVIYFTHTDNGRKIQEVKDMFQNKKWKRNETFSTVNKTPDVVFSIDEDNTGLPTLYVTVYFHKDGADAINLFGEHTTLNKEELTKLR
;
A
#
# COMPACT_ATOMS: atom_id res chain seq x y z
N MET A 1 23.70 0.73 -15.20
CA MET A 1 22.41 1.45 -15.18
C MET A 1 21.32 0.45 -15.52
N GLY A 2 20.66 -0.10 -14.52
CA GLY A 2 19.58 -1.07 -14.71
C GLY A 2 18.29 -0.35 -15.08
N LYS A 3 17.67 -0.75 -16.19
CA LYS A 3 16.35 -0.23 -16.59
C LYS A 3 15.35 -0.45 -15.45
N PRO A 4 14.49 0.52 -15.11
CA PRO A 4 13.41 0.27 -14.16
C PRO A 4 12.51 -0.83 -14.72
N ALA A 5 12.20 -1.81 -13.87
CA ALA A 5 11.24 -2.86 -14.20
C ALA A 5 9.91 -2.16 -14.53
N LYS A 6 9.42 -2.37 -15.75
CA LYS A 6 8.14 -1.85 -16.22
C LYS A 6 7.02 -2.31 -15.29
N ASP A 7 6.53 -1.37 -14.49
CA ASP A 7 5.14 -1.14 -14.12
C ASP A 7 4.26 -2.39 -13.94
N ASN A 8 4.38 -3.01 -12.76
CA ASN A 8 3.27 -3.72 -12.11
C ASN A 8 2.74 -2.89 -10.93
N VAL A 9 2.90 -1.57 -10.99
CA VAL A 9 2.27 -0.67 -10.04
C VAL A 9 0.80 -0.63 -10.43
N ILE A 10 -0.05 -1.40 -9.74
CA ILE A 10 -1.49 -1.13 -9.76
C ILE A 10 -1.65 0.20 -9.04
N TYR A 11 -1.65 1.28 -9.82
CA TYR A 11 -2.08 2.57 -9.35
C TYR A 11 -3.58 2.50 -9.11
N PHE A 12 -4.01 2.55 -7.86
CA PHE A 12 -5.38 2.99 -7.54
C PHE A 12 -5.49 4.52 -7.76
N THR A 13 -5.07 5.02 -8.92
CA THR A 13 -5.19 6.44 -9.29
C THR A 13 -6.59 6.79 -9.82
N HIS A 14 -7.46 5.80 -10.07
CA HIS A 14 -8.75 6.03 -10.73
C HIS A 14 -9.87 5.12 -10.21
N THR A 15 -10.04 5.01 -8.89
CA THR A 15 -11.37 4.66 -8.37
C THR A 15 -12.06 5.96 -7.95
N ASP A 16 -13.23 6.22 -8.50
CA ASP A 16 -14.12 7.31 -8.11
C ASP A 16 -15.06 6.90 -6.97
N ASN A 17 -14.93 5.67 -6.49
CA ASN A 17 -15.71 5.15 -5.38
C ASN A 17 -15.18 5.68 -4.04
N GLY A 18 -15.63 6.89 -3.70
CA GLY A 18 -15.24 7.58 -2.46
C GLY A 18 -15.45 6.75 -1.19
N ARG A 19 -16.46 5.87 -1.15
CA ARG A 19 -16.66 4.96 -0.01
C ARG A 19 -15.53 3.94 0.12
N LYS A 20 -15.13 3.29 -0.98
CA LYS A 20 -14.01 2.33 -0.97
C LYS A 20 -12.69 3.01 -0.62
N ILE A 21 -12.47 4.24 -1.11
CA ILE A 21 -11.31 5.06 -0.74
C ILE A 21 -11.28 5.31 0.77
N GLN A 22 -12.40 5.77 1.34
CA GLN A 22 -12.48 6.06 2.77
C GLN A 22 -12.25 4.80 3.61
N GLU A 23 -12.87 3.66 3.24
CA GLU A 23 -12.69 2.39 3.96
C GLU A 23 -11.22 1.92 3.97
N VAL A 24 -10.51 2.07 2.84
CA VAL A 24 -9.07 1.74 2.76
C VAL A 24 -8.22 2.73 3.56
N LYS A 25 -8.52 4.03 3.49
CA LYS A 25 -7.85 5.06 4.31
C LYS A 25 -8.00 4.76 5.79
N ASP A 26 -9.23 4.58 6.26
CA ASP A 26 -9.54 4.30 7.65
C ASP A 26 -8.83 3.04 8.12
N MET A 27 -8.80 1.98 7.30
CA MET A 27 -8.10 0.74 7.62
C MET A 27 -6.60 1.00 7.87
N PHE A 28 -5.91 1.69 6.95
CA PHE A 28 -4.47 1.94 7.09
C PHE A 28 -4.12 2.99 8.15
N GLN A 29 -5.00 3.98 8.40
CA GLN A 29 -4.83 4.94 9.50
C GLN A 29 -4.94 4.27 10.87
N ASN A 30 -5.79 3.24 10.99
CA ASN A 30 -5.94 2.47 12.23
C ASN A 30 -4.83 1.41 12.43
N LYS A 31 -3.94 1.22 11.46
CA LYS A 31 -2.82 0.29 11.61
C LYS A 31 -1.75 0.86 12.52
N LYS A 32 -1.20 -0.02 13.36
CA LYS A 32 0.06 0.25 14.05
C LYS A 32 1.21 -0.01 13.07
N TRP A 33 1.86 1.08 12.67
CA TRP A 33 3.09 1.06 11.88
C TRP A 33 4.30 0.89 12.80
N LYS A 34 5.30 0.16 12.33
CA LYS A 34 6.56 -0.04 13.05
C LYS A 34 7.73 0.17 12.11
N ARG A 35 8.87 0.60 12.64
CA ARG A 35 10.12 0.60 11.89
C ARG A 35 10.32 -0.77 11.24
N ASN A 36 10.54 -0.80 9.93
CA ASN A 36 10.83 -2.03 9.22
C ASN A 36 12.25 -2.51 9.56
N GLU A 37 12.34 -3.65 10.25
CA GLU A 37 13.62 -4.25 10.65
C GLU A 37 13.98 -5.48 9.82
N THR A 38 12.99 -6.17 9.24
CA THR A 38 13.16 -7.53 8.71
C THR A 38 12.52 -7.76 7.34
N PHE A 39 11.52 -6.96 6.95
CA PHE A 39 10.82 -7.19 5.69
C PHE A 39 11.57 -6.54 4.53
N SER A 40 12.20 -7.36 3.69
CA SER A 40 12.90 -6.87 2.49
C SER A 40 11.97 -6.82 1.29
N THR A 41 12.02 -5.68 0.57
CA THR A 41 11.37 -5.46 -0.74
C THR A 41 12.32 -5.68 -1.91
N VAL A 42 13.60 -6.01 -1.65
CA VAL A 42 14.60 -6.22 -2.70
C VAL A 42 14.15 -7.35 -3.60
N ASN A 43 14.13 -7.09 -4.91
CA ASN A 43 13.65 -8.01 -5.96
C ASN A 43 12.18 -8.45 -5.81
N LYS A 44 11.37 -7.75 -5.01
CA LYS A 44 9.92 -7.94 -4.95
C LYS A 44 9.22 -6.87 -5.76
N THR A 45 8.14 -7.27 -6.41
CA THR A 45 7.20 -6.34 -7.04
C THR A 45 5.98 -6.24 -6.12
N PRO A 46 5.50 -5.03 -5.78
CA PRO A 46 4.28 -4.90 -5.00
C PRO A 46 3.09 -5.45 -5.79
N ASP A 47 2.18 -6.14 -5.11
CA ASP A 47 0.93 -6.59 -5.69
C ASP A 47 -0.05 -5.43 -5.87
N VAL A 48 -0.03 -4.49 -4.92
CA VAL A 48 -0.89 -3.28 -4.93
C VAL A 48 -0.10 -2.08 -4.43
N VAL A 49 -0.35 -0.91 -5.03
CA VAL A 49 0.12 0.38 -4.51
C VAL A 49 -1.05 1.33 -4.35
N PHE A 50 -1.31 1.74 -3.11
CA PHE A 50 -2.25 2.81 -2.81
C PHE A 50 -1.50 4.14 -2.79
N SER A 51 -1.94 5.07 -3.63
CA SER A 51 -1.54 6.47 -3.58
C SER A 51 -2.81 7.30 -3.60
N ILE A 52 -3.15 7.93 -2.48
CA ILE A 52 -4.34 8.76 -2.33
C ILE A 52 -3.88 10.17 -2.01
N ASP A 53 -4.01 11.05 -2.99
CA ASP A 53 -3.76 12.48 -2.85
C ASP A 53 -5.06 13.17 -2.42
N GLU A 54 -5.06 13.88 -1.30
CA GLU A 54 -6.05 14.93 -1.07
C GLU A 54 -5.41 16.23 -1.56
N ASP A 55 -6.05 16.84 -2.56
CA ASP A 55 -5.81 18.20 -3.04
C ASP A 55 -4.35 18.62 -3.19
N ASN A 56 -3.76 18.51 -4.39
CA ASN A 56 -2.59 19.27 -4.93
C ASN A 56 -1.48 19.77 -3.97
N THR A 57 -1.27 19.12 -2.82
CA THR A 57 -0.37 19.53 -1.73
C THR A 57 1.04 19.00 -1.93
N GLY A 58 1.26 18.18 -2.96
CA GLY A 58 2.55 17.62 -3.35
C GLY A 58 2.96 16.36 -2.59
N LEU A 59 2.20 15.93 -1.58
CA LEU A 59 2.40 14.65 -0.88
C LEU A 59 1.07 13.90 -0.72
N PRO A 60 1.01 12.60 -1.06
CA PRO A 60 -0.19 11.81 -0.87
C PRO A 60 -0.54 11.67 0.61
N THR A 61 -1.82 11.85 0.93
CA THR A 61 -2.39 11.57 2.27
C THR A 61 -2.27 10.09 2.66
N LEU A 62 -2.19 9.19 1.68
CA LEU A 62 -1.84 7.80 1.89
C LEU A 62 -0.94 7.32 0.76
N TYR A 63 0.24 6.80 1.11
CA TYR A 63 1.05 6.02 0.18
C TYR A 63 1.47 4.71 0.84
N VAL A 64 0.98 3.59 0.32
CA VAL A 64 1.23 2.26 0.86
C VAL A 64 1.47 1.27 -0.27
N THR A 65 2.59 0.55 -0.20
CA THR A 65 2.88 -0.60 -1.04
C THR A 65 2.49 -1.89 -0.31
N VAL A 66 1.80 -2.81 -0.98
CA VAL A 66 1.26 -4.03 -0.38
C VAL A 66 1.77 -5.25 -1.15
N TYR A 67 2.19 -6.29 -0.42
CA TYR A 67 2.76 -7.53 -0.93
C TYR A 67 1.98 -8.71 -0.37
N PHE A 68 1.30 -9.46 -1.24
CA PHE A 68 0.42 -10.56 -0.85
C PHE A 68 1.22 -11.82 -0.52
N HIS A 69 0.73 -12.58 0.45
CA HIS A 69 1.22 -13.91 0.79
C HIS A 69 0.05 -14.80 1.25
N LYS A 70 0.30 -16.10 1.49
CA LYS A 70 -0.78 -17.08 1.73
C LYS A 70 -1.70 -16.72 2.91
N ASP A 71 -1.17 -16.00 3.89
CA ASP A 71 -1.82 -15.70 5.16
C ASP A 71 -2.35 -14.26 5.25
N GLY A 72 -2.15 -13.43 4.22
CA GLY A 72 -2.49 -12.01 4.27
C GLY A 72 -1.59 -11.18 3.37
N ALA A 73 -1.17 -10.02 3.85
CA ALA A 73 -0.22 -9.19 3.13
C ALA A 73 0.74 -8.44 4.06
N ASP A 74 1.93 -8.15 3.57
CA ASP A 74 2.85 -7.18 4.15
C ASP A 74 2.60 -5.81 3.50
N ALA A 75 2.62 -4.74 4.29
CA ALA A 75 2.44 -3.39 3.79
C ALA A 75 3.56 -2.46 4.28
N ILE A 76 4.03 -1.57 3.40
CA ILE A 76 5.02 -0.54 3.71
C ILE A 76 4.48 0.83 3.33
N ASN A 77 4.55 1.80 4.23
CA ASN A 77 4.14 3.18 3.98
C ASN A 77 5.28 4.04 3.38
N LEU A 78 4.99 5.31 3.05
CA LEU A 78 5.97 6.26 2.49
C LEU A 78 7.24 6.43 3.35
N PHE A 79 7.14 6.24 4.66
CA PHE A 79 8.24 6.40 5.61
C PHE A 79 9.08 5.12 5.78
N GLY A 80 8.77 4.07 5.01
CA GLY A 80 9.45 2.78 5.13
C GLY A 80 9.04 1.98 6.36
N GLU A 81 7.96 2.36 7.04
CA GLU A 81 7.41 1.61 8.17
C GLU A 81 6.57 0.44 7.67
N HIS A 82 6.61 -0.66 8.41
CA HIS A 82 5.97 -1.93 8.07
C HIS A 82 4.76 -2.20 8.96
N THR A 83 3.76 -2.85 8.36
CA THR A 83 2.65 -3.50 9.05
C THR A 83 2.18 -4.73 8.29
N THR A 84 1.30 -5.53 8.88
CA THR A 84 0.70 -6.70 8.23
C THR A 84 -0.82 -6.58 8.15
N LEU A 85 -1.38 -7.14 7.10
CA LEU A 85 -2.82 -7.30 6.87
C LEU A 85 -3.16 -8.77 7.04
N ASN A 86 -4.21 -9.07 7.79
CA ASN A 86 -4.80 -10.41 7.82
C ASN A 86 -5.66 -10.66 6.55
N LYS A 87 -6.23 -11.87 6.44
CA LYS A 87 -7.06 -12.24 5.28
C LYS A 87 -8.31 -11.39 5.09
N GLU A 88 -8.96 -10.98 6.19
CA GLU A 88 -10.16 -10.15 6.14
C GLU A 88 -9.84 -8.74 5.63
N GLU A 89 -8.76 -8.16 6.13
CA GLU A 89 -8.27 -6.84 5.71
C GLU A 89 -7.79 -6.85 4.27
N LEU A 90 -7.06 -7.90 3.86
CA LEU A 90 -6.66 -8.09 2.47
C LEU A 90 -7.87 -8.21 1.53
N THR A 91 -8.96 -8.84 1.97
CA THR A 91 -10.18 -8.96 1.15
C THR A 91 -10.81 -7.60 0.87
N LYS A 92 -10.69 -6.62 1.78
CA LYS A 92 -11.17 -5.24 1.56
C LYS A 92 -10.39 -4.50 0.48
N LEU A 93 -9.17 -4.95 0.17
CA LEU A 93 -8.32 -4.37 -0.88
C LEU A 93 -8.65 -4.88 -2.28
N ARG A 94 -9.32 -6.03 -2.39
CA ARG A 94 -9.77 -6.62 -3.67
C ARG A 94 -11.07 -5.96 -4.13
#